data_AF-A0A831USI8-F1
#
_entry.id   AF-A0A831USI8-F1
#
_cell.length_a   1.000
_cell.length_b   1.000
_cell.length_c   1.000
_cell.angle_alpha   90.00
_cell.angle_beta   90.00
_cell.angle_gamma   90.00
#
_symmetry.space_group_name_H-M   'P 1'
#
loop_
_entity.id
_entity.type
_entity.pdbx_description
1 polymer ?
#
loop_
_entity_poly.entity_id
_entity_poly.type
_entity_poly.pdbx_seq_one_letter_code
_entity_poly.pdbx_strand_id
1 'polypeptide(L)'
;MGYTHYWSRVKEIPQPIFNRIVADFRKTLPAIQAAEVALAGPDGSGEPVITTDEVAFNGVEHCGHPRVELGVAWPTEEAKGVWNGNPQVETIAEWSDFGALLATRRCDGDCSHETFYFPRIANDSEESLAWDFCKTAFKPYDLAVCVFLVIAKHYLGENMSVESDGTRENWADAIEICQTVLGYGQEFTLESEAEEDEDEQDW
;
A
#
# COMPACT_ATOMS: atom_id res chain seq x y z
N MET A 1 9.44 -1.53 13.64
CA MET A 1 9.39 -2.73 12.77
C MET A 1 7.94 -2.97 12.43
N GLY A 2 7.66 -3.31 11.19
CA GLY A 2 6.31 -3.54 10.65
C GLY A 2 6.41 -3.68 9.15
N TYR A 3 5.43 -4.34 8.54
CA TYR A 3 5.33 -4.51 7.09
C TYR A 3 5.34 -3.15 6.36
N THR A 4 6.23 -2.98 5.38
CA THR A 4 6.58 -1.71 4.73
C THR A 4 6.61 -1.82 3.22
N HIS A 5 6.24 -0.73 2.55
CA HIS A 5 6.46 -0.53 1.12
C HIS A 5 7.40 0.65 0.89
N TYR A 6 8.27 0.53 -0.10
CA TYR A 6 9.30 1.52 -0.43
C TYR A 6 9.16 1.91 -1.90
N TRP A 7 9.54 3.14 -2.23
CA TRP A 7 9.61 3.57 -3.61
C TRP A 7 10.71 4.60 -3.83
N SER A 8 11.32 4.55 -5.01
CA SER A 8 12.18 5.64 -5.50
C SER A 8 11.59 6.22 -6.76
N ARG A 9 11.59 7.55 -6.92
CA ARG A 9 11.07 8.18 -8.14
C ARG A 9 11.79 9.46 -8.52
N VAL A 10 11.56 9.94 -9.75
CA VAL A 10 11.96 11.30 -10.16
C VAL A 10 11.40 12.34 -9.19
N LYS A 11 12.21 13.36 -8.84
CA LYS A 11 11.85 14.35 -7.79
C LYS A 11 10.60 15.16 -8.10
N GLU A 12 10.42 15.56 -9.36
CA GLU A 12 9.23 16.27 -9.80
C GLU A 12 8.46 15.43 -10.82
N ILE A 13 7.21 15.12 -10.50
CA ILE A 13 6.28 14.51 -11.45
C ILE A 13 5.63 15.64 -12.26
N PRO A 14 5.64 15.59 -13.61
CA PRO A 14 4.96 16.57 -14.42
C PRO A 14 3.48 16.67 -14.04
N GLN A 15 2.96 17.89 -13.87
CA GLN A 15 1.57 18.13 -13.44
C GLN A 15 0.52 17.32 -14.21
N PRO A 16 0.58 17.21 -15.56
CA PRO A 16 -0.40 16.41 -16.29
C PRO A 16 -0.37 14.92 -15.95
N ILE A 17 0.80 14.39 -15.59
CA ILE A 17 0.97 13.00 -15.16
C ILE A 17 0.43 12.81 -13.75
N PHE A 18 0.78 13.69 -12.81
CA PHE A 18 0.26 13.60 -11.44
C PHE A 18 -1.27 13.72 -11.40
N ASN A 19 -1.85 14.61 -12.21
CA ASN A 19 -3.30 14.72 -12.36
C ASN A 19 -3.95 13.41 -12.81
N ARG A 20 -3.29 12.62 -13.67
CA ARG A 20 -3.79 11.31 -14.12
C ARG A 20 -3.69 10.26 -13.02
N ILE A 21 -2.57 10.22 -12.29
CA ILE A 21 -2.40 9.34 -11.12
C ILE A 21 -3.54 9.60 -10.12
N VAL A 22 -3.77 10.85 -9.76
CA VAL A 22 -4.83 11.25 -8.83
C VAL A 22 -6.23 10.94 -9.38
N ALA A 23 -6.46 11.18 -10.67
CA ALA A 23 -7.75 10.88 -11.30
C ALA A 23 -8.05 9.38 -11.30
N ASP A 24 -7.06 8.53 -11.56
CA ASP A 24 -7.22 7.09 -11.56
C ASP A 24 -7.34 6.53 -10.14
N PHE A 25 -6.58 7.05 -9.17
CA PHE A 25 -6.76 6.69 -7.76
C PHE A 25 -8.17 7.03 -7.28
N ARG A 26 -8.73 8.18 -7.66
CA ARG A 26 -10.13 8.52 -7.33
C ARG A 26 -11.14 7.53 -7.92
N LYS A 27 -10.86 6.93 -9.09
CA LYS A 27 -11.75 5.92 -9.69
C LYS A 27 -11.72 4.60 -8.93
N THR A 28 -10.63 4.26 -8.24
CA THR A 28 -10.51 3.02 -7.47
C THR A 28 -11.07 3.12 -6.05
N LEU A 29 -11.27 4.34 -5.51
CA LEU A 29 -11.85 4.53 -4.17
C LEU A 29 -13.16 3.76 -3.91
N PRO A 30 -14.13 3.68 -4.84
CA PRO A 30 -15.33 2.86 -4.62
C PRO A 30 -15.03 1.37 -4.45
N ALA A 31 -14.02 0.82 -5.15
CA ALA A 31 -13.63 -0.58 -5.01
C ALA A 31 -12.90 -0.82 -3.67
N ILE A 32 -12.05 0.12 -3.25
CA ILE A 32 -11.40 0.11 -1.93
C ILE A 32 -12.46 0.16 -0.81
N GLN A 33 -13.47 1.02 -0.95
CA GLN A 33 -14.59 1.11 -0.02
C GLN A 33 -15.45 -0.17 -0.01
N ALA A 34 -15.66 -0.79 -1.17
CA ALA A 34 -16.39 -2.06 -1.29
C ALA A 34 -15.63 -3.23 -0.63
N ALA A 35 -14.31 -3.14 -0.52
CA ALA A 35 -13.46 -4.03 0.27
C ALA A 35 -13.45 -3.69 1.78
N GLU A 36 -14.39 -2.85 2.24
CA GLU A 36 -14.54 -2.41 3.64
C GLU A 36 -13.34 -1.63 4.20
N VAL A 37 -12.53 -1.01 3.33
CA VAL A 37 -11.42 -0.15 3.72
C VAL A 37 -11.87 1.30 3.77
N ALA A 38 -11.93 1.85 4.98
CA ALA A 38 -12.12 3.29 5.19
C ALA A 38 -10.76 4.00 5.27
N LEU A 39 -10.64 5.12 4.56
CA LEU A 39 -9.48 6.01 4.62
C LEU A 39 -9.79 7.24 5.47
N ALA A 40 -8.79 7.69 6.20
CA ALA A 40 -8.82 8.92 6.96
C ALA A 40 -7.71 9.88 6.47
N GLY A 41 -7.72 11.09 7.00
CA GLY A 41 -6.64 12.04 6.84
C GLY A 41 -5.29 11.53 7.38
N PRO A 42 -4.21 12.27 7.14
CA PRO A 42 -2.85 11.88 7.51
C PRO A 42 -2.68 11.44 8.98
N ASP A 43 -3.40 12.07 9.89
CA ASP A 43 -3.37 11.82 11.33
C ASP A 43 -4.32 10.70 11.79
N GLY A 44 -4.97 10.00 10.84
CA GLY A 44 -5.95 8.95 11.16
C GLY A 44 -7.36 9.49 11.40
N SER A 45 -7.59 10.80 11.24
CA SER A 45 -8.89 11.44 11.42
C SER A 45 -9.35 12.22 10.18
N GLY A 46 -10.65 12.51 10.08
CA GLY A 46 -11.19 13.31 8.98
C GLY A 46 -11.03 12.68 7.59
N GLU A 47 -11.04 13.51 6.56
CA GLU A 47 -10.99 13.08 5.15
C GLU A 47 -9.54 12.96 4.65
N PRO A 48 -9.25 12.02 3.74
CA PRO A 48 -7.95 11.93 3.09
C PRO A 48 -7.66 13.18 2.24
N VAL A 49 -6.39 13.58 2.18
CA VAL A 49 -5.91 14.65 1.31
C VAL A 49 -5.66 14.06 -0.06
N ILE A 50 -6.50 14.39 -1.05
CA ILE A 50 -6.33 13.93 -2.44
C ILE A 50 -6.44 15.15 -3.35
N THR A 51 -5.31 15.78 -3.64
CA THR A 51 -5.23 17.02 -4.43
C THR A 51 -4.39 16.84 -5.69
N THR A 52 -4.20 17.90 -6.46
CA THR A 52 -3.31 17.90 -7.63
C THR A 52 -1.84 18.11 -7.26
N ASP A 53 -1.51 18.31 -5.98
CA ASP A 53 -0.14 18.54 -5.52
C ASP A 53 0.35 17.46 -4.55
N GLU A 54 -0.57 16.76 -3.88
CA GLU A 54 -0.23 15.69 -2.94
C GLU A 54 -1.40 14.72 -2.74
N VAL A 55 -1.06 13.48 -2.40
CA VAL A 55 -1.96 12.49 -1.84
C VAL A 55 -1.44 12.07 -0.48
N ALA A 56 -2.26 12.22 0.55
CA ALA A 56 -1.90 11.87 1.91
C ALA A 56 -3.10 11.28 2.66
N PHE A 57 -2.94 10.08 3.22
CA PHE A 57 -4.01 9.40 3.94
C PHE A 57 -3.45 8.41 4.97
N ASN A 58 -4.33 7.92 5.81
CA ASN A 58 -4.05 6.85 6.78
C ASN A 58 -5.30 5.97 6.93
N GLY A 59 -5.22 4.91 7.73
CA GLY A 59 -6.41 4.23 8.21
C GLY A 59 -7.12 5.03 9.30
N VAL A 60 -8.38 4.70 9.57
CA VAL A 60 -9.18 5.36 10.62
C VAL A 60 -8.64 5.04 12.02
N GLU A 61 -8.21 6.05 12.76
CA GLU A 61 -7.90 5.94 14.19
C GLU A 61 -9.19 5.62 14.96
N HIS A 62 -9.09 4.81 16.02
CA HIS A 62 -10.26 4.43 16.83
C HIS A 62 -11.44 3.88 15.98
N CYS A 63 -11.11 3.02 15.01
CA CYS A 63 -12.02 2.49 14.00
C CYS A 63 -13.24 1.70 14.53
N GLY A 64 -13.28 1.39 15.83
CA GLY A 64 -14.38 0.66 16.46
C GLY A 64 -14.28 -0.87 16.34
N HIS A 65 -13.26 -1.38 15.64
CA HIS A 65 -12.97 -2.80 15.62
C HIS A 65 -12.52 -3.33 17.00
N PRO A 66 -12.78 -4.61 17.32
CA PRO A 66 -12.28 -5.24 18.53
C PRO A 66 -10.78 -5.07 18.71
N ARG A 67 -10.38 -4.58 19.89
CA ARG A 67 -8.96 -4.46 20.25
C ARG A 67 -8.35 -5.84 20.51
N VAL A 68 -7.20 -6.09 19.90
CA VAL A 68 -6.41 -7.31 20.07
C VAL A 68 -4.92 -6.95 20.10
N GLU A 69 -4.11 -7.71 20.83
CA GLU A 69 -2.67 -7.50 20.86
C GLU A 69 -2.01 -8.31 19.73
N LEU A 70 -1.58 -7.62 18.66
CA LEU A 70 -0.93 -8.27 17.51
C LEU A 70 0.61 -8.21 17.58
N GLY A 71 1.19 -7.37 18.44
CA GLY A 71 2.63 -7.09 18.43
C GLY A 71 3.07 -6.58 17.05
N VAL A 72 4.18 -7.10 16.54
CA VAL A 72 4.59 -6.87 15.15
C VAL A 72 3.75 -7.75 14.22
N ALA A 73 2.77 -7.14 13.54
CA ALA A 73 1.95 -7.81 12.54
C ALA A 73 2.72 -8.01 11.22
N TRP A 74 2.64 -9.20 10.65
CA TRP A 74 3.29 -9.57 9.40
C TRP A 74 2.38 -10.45 8.53
N PRO A 75 2.28 -10.24 7.22
CA PRO A 75 1.49 -11.10 6.35
C PRO A 75 2.17 -12.46 6.15
N THR A 76 1.37 -13.52 5.97
CA THR A 76 1.88 -14.73 5.33
C THR A 76 2.10 -14.50 3.83
N GLU A 77 2.91 -15.33 3.19
CA GLU A 77 3.14 -15.28 1.72
C GLU A 77 1.81 -15.28 0.93
N GLU A 78 0.84 -16.09 1.33
CA GLU A 78 -0.47 -16.18 0.67
C GLU A 78 -1.51 -15.14 1.17
N ALA A 79 -1.11 -14.20 2.03
CA ALA A 79 -2.05 -13.29 2.68
C ALA A 79 -2.71 -12.33 1.68
N LYS A 80 -4.03 -12.21 1.76
CA LYS A 80 -4.87 -11.43 0.84
C LYS A 80 -6.19 -11.02 1.48
N GLY A 81 -6.90 -10.10 0.84
CA GLY A 81 -8.16 -9.57 1.30
C GLY A 81 -8.04 -8.68 2.54
N VAL A 82 -9.20 -8.26 3.03
CA VAL A 82 -9.34 -7.36 4.19
C VAL A 82 -10.24 -8.02 5.21
N TRP A 83 -9.82 -7.98 6.46
CA TRP A 83 -10.57 -8.55 7.57
C TRP A 83 -11.88 -7.79 7.79
N ASN A 84 -13.00 -8.53 7.79
CA ASN A 84 -14.37 -8.01 7.88
C ASN A 84 -14.88 -7.80 9.32
N GLY A 85 -13.99 -7.69 10.31
CA GLY A 85 -14.38 -7.50 11.71
C GLY A 85 -14.80 -8.79 12.45
N ASN A 86 -14.80 -9.96 11.82
CA ASN A 86 -15.14 -11.21 12.50
C ASN A 86 -14.01 -11.66 13.46
N PRO A 87 -14.23 -11.70 14.78
CA PRO A 87 -13.20 -12.05 15.75
C PRO A 87 -12.72 -13.50 15.65
N GLN A 88 -13.41 -14.37 14.90
CA GLN A 88 -13.08 -15.79 14.75
C GLN A 88 -12.05 -16.08 13.64
N VAL A 89 -11.64 -15.09 12.84
CA VAL A 89 -10.73 -15.24 11.68
C VAL A 89 -9.60 -14.20 11.79
N GLU A 90 -8.30 -14.46 11.62
CA GLU A 90 -7.44 -15.65 11.71
C GLU A 90 -6.03 -15.06 11.99
N THR A 91 -5.63 -15.00 13.26
CA THR A 91 -4.19 -14.97 13.54
C THR A 91 -3.70 -16.37 13.19
N ILE A 92 -2.91 -16.50 12.12
CA ILE A 92 -2.51 -17.81 11.58
C ILE A 92 -1.55 -18.49 12.57
N ALA A 93 -0.63 -17.72 13.15
CA ALA A 93 0.26 -18.17 14.20
C ALA A 93 0.78 -16.98 15.04
N GLU A 94 1.05 -17.23 16.31
CA GLU A 94 1.92 -16.39 17.12
C GLU A 94 3.36 -16.60 16.63
N TRP A 95 3.97 -15.60 16.01
CA TRP A 95 5.37 -15.68 15.62
C TRP A 95 6.23 -15.20 16.77
N SER A 96 6.55 -16.13 17.69
CA SER A 96 7.28 -15.89 18.94
C SER A 96 6.62 -14.80 19.82
N ASP A 97 7.18 -14.51 20.99
CA ASP A 97 6.62 -13.58 21.99
C ASP A 97 6.48 -12.10 21.52
N PHE A 98 6.61 -11.80 20.22
CA PHE A 98 6.77 -10.44 19.69
C PHE A 98 5.84 -10.06 18.52
N GLY A 99 5.05 -10.98 17.93
CA GLY A 99 4.25 -10.64 16.75
C GLY A 99 3.21 -11.67 16.28
N ALA A 100 2.46 -11.29 15.26
CA ALA A 100 1.34 -12.07 14.70
C ALA A 100 1.49 -12.25 13.18
N LEU A 101 1.27 -13.49 12.71
CA LEU A 101 1.14 -13.77 11.28
C LEU A 101 -0.33 -13.65 10.83
N LEU A 102 -0.55 -12.88 9.76
CA LEU A 102 -1.87 -12.50 9.29
C LEU A 102 -2.19 -13.13 7.93
N ALA A 103 -3.39 -13.72 7.82
CA ALA A 103 -3.96 -14.22 6.56
C ALA A 103 -4.53 -13.11 5.67
N THR A 104 -4.94 -12.01 6.28
CA THR A 104 -5.72 -10.93 5.66
C THR A 104 -5.31 -9.60 6.30
N ARG A 105 -5.49 -8.49 5.58
CA ARG A 105 -5.19 -7.15 6.14
C ARG A 105 -6.06 -6.89 7.35
N ARG A 106 -5.45 -6.61 8.50
CA ARG A 106 -6.17 -6.53 9.78
C ARG A 106 -5.58 -5.49 10.71
N CYS A 107 -6.46 -4.84 11.47
CA CYS A 107 -6.09 -3.93 12.55
C CYS A 107 -6.17 -4.59 13.93
N ASP A 108 -5.56 -3.92 14.90
CA ASP A 108 -5.55 -4.21 16.34
C ASP A 108 -6.63 -3.43 17.12
N GLY A 109 -7.66 -2.94 16.42
CA GLY A 109 -8.63 -1.97 16.94
C GLY A 109 -8.26 -0.51 16.63
N ASP A 110 -7.19 -0.30 15.87
CA ASP A 110 -6.82 0.97 15.27
C ASP A 110 -6.39 0.73 13.81
N CYS A 111 -7.10 1.29 12.83
CA CYS A 111 -6.73 1.05 11.42
C CYS A 111 -5.55 1.90 10.96
N SER A 112 -5.13 2.92 11.73
CA SER A 112 -4.02 3.82 11.38
C SER A 112 -2.65 3.22 11.73
N HIS A 113 -1.58 3.65 11.05
CA HIS A 113 -0.20 3.30 11.44
C HIS A 113 0.82 4.40 11.13
N GLU A 114 1.31 4.49 9.89
CA GLU A 114 2.16 5.56 9.40
C GLU A 114 1.39 6.30 8.31
N THR A 115 1.57 7.62 8.21
CA THR A 115 0.93 8.38 7.14
C THR A 115 1.48 7.93 5.80
N PHE A 116 0.61 7.52 4.87
CA PHE A 116 0.99 7.46 3.47
C PHE A 116 1.04 8.89 2.95
N TYR A 117 2.18 9.32 2.43
CA TYR A 117 2.38 10.66 1.87
C TYR A 117 3.10 10.56 0.53
N PHE A 118 2.46 11.07 -0.52
CA PHE A 118 3.01 11.06 -1.86
C PHE A 118 2.79 12.44 -2.53
N PRO A 119 3.78 13.34 -2.42
CA PRO A 119 3.70 14.66 -3.05
C PRO A 119 4.04 14.58 -4.54
N ARG A 120 3.63 15.57 -5.32
CA ARG A 120 4.05 15.74 -6.72
C ARG A 120 5.53 16.13 -6.83
N ILE A 121 5.97 17.03 -5.94
CA ILE A 121 7.36 17.45 -5.80
C ILE A 121 7.88 16.82 -4.51
N ALA A 122 8.85 15.91 -4.63
CA ALA A 122 9.50 15.31 -3.48
C ALA A 122 10.30 16.34 -2.69
N ASN A 123 10.54 16.04 -1.41
CA ASN A 123 11.48 16.82 -0.60
C ASN A 123 12.89 16.76 -1.22
N ASP A 124 13.67 17.80 -0.96
CA ASP A 124 15.02 17.92 -1.50
C ASP A 124 15.92 16.81 -0.93
N SER A 125 16.47 15.97 -1.81
CA SER A 125 17.47 14.95 -1.49
C SER A 125 18.72 15.20 -2.34
N GLU A 126 19.90 14.80 -1.88
CA GLU A 126 21.11 14.87 -2.72
C GLU A 126 21.13 13.79 -3.82
N GLU A 127 20.32 12.74 -3.65
CA GLU A 127 20.17 11.62 -4.59
C GLU A 127 19.52 12.02 -5.91
N SER A 128 19.74 11.25 -6.97
CA SER A 128 19.10 11.49 -8.27
C SER A 128 17.60 11.20 -8.25
N LEU A 129 17.19 10.19 -7.49
CA LEU A 129 15.80 9.83 -7.22
C LEU A 129 15.45 10.16 -5.77
N ALA A 130 14.20 10.56 -5.54
CA ALA A 130 13.65 10.70 -4.20
C ALA A 130 13.15 9.34 -3.71
N TRP A 131 13.75 8.86 -2.62
CA TRP A 131 13.36 7.65 -1.92
C TRP A 131 12.42 7.97 -0.76
N ASP A 132 11.37 7.17 -0.59
CA ASP A 132 10.41 7.29 0.51
C ASP A 132 9.77 5.91 0.82
N PHE A 133 9.01 5.82 1.92
CA PHE A 133 8.39 4.56 2.36
C PHE A 133 7.12 4.78 3.18
N CYS A 134 6.35 3.72 3.38
CA CYS A 134 5.21 3.71 4.30
C CYS A 134 5.09 2.34 4.98
N LYS A 135 5.20 2.33 6.30
CA LYS A 135 4.90 1.18 7.16
C LYS A 135 3.41 1.09 7.32
N THR A 136 2.83 0.03 6.79
CA THR A 136 1.39 -0.19 6.89
C THR A 136 1.03 -1.16 7.99
N ALA A 137 2.00 -1.97 8.45
CA ALA A 137 1.80 -3.09 9.36
C ALA A 137 0.69 -4.05 8.87
N PHE A 138 0.47 -4.11 7.55
CA PHE A 138 -0.59 -4.87 6.90
C PHE A 138 -2.00 -4.55 7.44
N LYS A 139 -2.20 -3.32 7.91
CA LYS A 139 -3.51 -2.81 8.34
C LYS A 139 -4.43 -2.55 7.14
N PRO A 140 -5.76 -2.43 7.31
CA PRO A 140 -6.70 -2.35 6.18
C PRO A 140 -6.38 -1.29 5.12
N TYR A 141 -5.88 -0.12 5.52
CA TYR A 141 -5.53 0.97 4.58
C TYR A 141 -4.32 0.65 3.68
N ASP A 142 -3.54 -0.39 4.01
CA ASP A 142 -2.46 -0.95 3.17
C ASP A 142 -2.95 -1.20 1.74
N LEU A 143 -4.19 -1.68 1.58
CA LEU A 143 -4.78 -1.92 0.25
C LEU A 143 -4.76 -0.65 -0.60
N ALA A 144 -5.10 0.51 -0.01
CA ALA A 144 -5.10 1.78 -0.73
C ALA A 144 -3.67 2.26 -1.03
N VAL A 145 -2.70 2.00 -0.15
CA VAL A 145 -1.29 2.26 -0.39
C VAL A 145 -0.81 1.47 -1.62
N CYS A 146 -1.04 0.15 -1.64
CA CYS A 146 -0.66 -0.70 -2.77
C CYS A 146 -1.36 -0.25 -4.07
N VAL A 147 -2.67 0.02 -4.03
CA VAL A 147 -3.41 0.51 -5.22
C VAL A 147 -2.81 1.81 -5.75
N PHE A 148 -2.48 2.76 -4.87
CA PHE A 148 -1.86 4.00 -5.29
C PHE A 148 -0.50 3.78 -5.95
N LEU A 149 0.35 2.94 -5.36
CA LEU A 149 1.70 2.67 -5.88
C LEU A 149 1.66 1.92 -7.22
N VAL A 150 0.72 0.99 -7.42
CA VAL A 150 0.47 0.34 -8.74
C VAL A 150 0.14 1.39 -9.81
N ILE A 151 -0.76 2.32 -9.50
CA ILE A 151 -1.14 3.41 -10.41
C ILE A 151 0.05 4.34 -10.70
N ALA A 152 0.80 4.72 -9.66
CA ALA A 152 1.96 5.59 -9.81
C ALA A 152 3.06 4.96 -10.67
N LYS A 153 3.39 3.68 -10.43
CA LYS A 153 4.35 2.91 -11.24
C LYS A 153 3.92 2.82 -12.70
N HIS A 154 2.63 2.57 -12.98
CA HIS A 154 2.12 2.54 -14.36
C HIS A 154 2.39 3.86 -15.12
N TYR A 155 2.14 5.01 -14.48
CA TYR A 155 2.32 6.31 -15.13
C TYR A 155 3.79 6.79 -15.21
N LEU A 156 4.63 6.37 -14.26
CA LEU A 156 6.03 6.79 -14.20
C LEU A 156 6.97 5.82 -14.92
N GLY A 157 6.58 4.55 -15.09
CA GLY A 157 7.39 3.50 -15.70
C GLY A 157 8.76 3.43 -15.02
N GLU A 158 9.83 3.42 -15.83
CA GLU A 158 11.23 3.46 -15.39
C GLU A 158 11.60 4.65 -14.50
N ASN A 159 10.76 5.69 -14.41
CA ASN A 159 10.98 6.84 -13.53
C ASN A 159 10.52 6.60 -12.08
N MET A 160 10.05 5.39 -11.76
CA MET A 160 9.70 4.96 -10.41
C MET A 160 10.04 3.48 -10.22
N SER A 161 10.62 3.14 -9.09
CA SER A 161 10.75 1.77 -8.59
C SER A 161 9.84 1.57 -7.38
N VAL A 162 9.37 0.33 -7.18
CA VAL A 162 8.55 -0.05 -6.03
C VAL A 162 9.08 -1.35 -5.45
N GLU A 163 9.31 -1.35 -4.14
CA GLU A 163 9.78 -2.50 -3.35
C GLU A 163 8.84 -2.71 -2.17
N SER A 164 8.82 -3.92 -1.61
CA SER A 164 7.96 -4.28 -0.49
C SER A 164 8.65 -5.30 0.42
N ASP A 165 8.31 -5.28 1.70
CA ASP A 165 8.65 -6.35 2.64
C ASP A 165 7.90 -7.67 2.33
N GLY A 166 6.94 -7.68 1.39
CA GLY A 166 6.18 -8.87 0.97
C GLY A 166 6.25 -9.12 -0.54
N THR A 167 5.48 -10.09 -1.00
CA THR A 167 5.53 -10.57 -2.39
C THR A 167 4.41 -9.98 -3.24
N ARG A 168 4.46 -10.19 -4.56
CA ARG A 168 3.38 -9.84 -5.48
C ARG A 168 2.04 -10.49 -5.12
N GLU A 169 2.02 -11.67 -4.50
CA GLU A 169 0.81 -12.31 -3.98
C GLU A 169 0.12 -11.44 -2.92
N ASN A 170 0.88 -10.79 -2.03
CA ASN A 170 0.33 -9.86 -1.05
C ASN A 170 -0.29 -8.62 -1.72
N TRP A 171 0.17 -8.27 -2.92
CA TRP A 171 -0.32 -7.15 -3.72
C TRP A 171 -1.47 -7.52 -4.68
N ALA A 172 -1.86 -8.79 -4.76
CA ALA A 172 -2.82 -9.30 -5.74
C ALA A 172 -4.16 -8.55 -5.73
N ASP A 173 -4.69 -8.19 -4.56
CA ASP A 173 -5.95 -7.45 -4.45
C ASP A 173 -5.85 -6.05 -5.09
N ALA A 174 -4.73 -5.36 -4.87
CA ALA A 174 -4.50 -4.03 -5.43
C ALA A 174 -4.33 -4.08 -6.95
N ILE A 175 -3.59 -5.07 -7.42
CA ILE A 175 -3.40 -5.36 -8.85
C ILE A 175 -4.74 -5.67 -9.52
N GLU A 176 -5.58 -6.50 -8.89
CA GLU A 176 -6.91 -6.85 -9.40
C GLU A 176 -7.85 -5.63 -9.45
N ILE A 177 -7.83 -4.78 -8.41
CA ILE A 177 -8.59 -3.52 -8.40
C ILE A 177 -8.17 -2.63 -9.56
N CYS A 178 -6.87 -2.41 -9.74
CA CYS A 178 -6.36 -1.58 -10.84
C CYS A 178 -6.77 -2.19 -12.18
N GLN A 179 -6.56 -3.49 -12.38
CA GLN A 179 -6.88 -4.16 -13.64
C GLN A 179 -8.36 -4.05 -13.98
N THR A 180 -9.22 -4.25 -12.99
CA THR A 180 -10.68 -4.27 -13.19
C THR A 180 -11.25 -2.87 -13.41
N VAL A 181 -10.75 -1.87 -12.68
CA VAL A 181 -11.29 -0.50 -12.71
C VAL A 181 -10.67 0.35 -13.81
N LEU A 182 -9.36 0.18 -14.07
CA LEU A 182 -8.56 1.05 -14.92
C LEU A 182 -8.13 0.38 -16.23
N GLY A 183 -8.20 -0.95 -16.29
CA GLY A 183 -7.81 -1.74 -17.46
C GLY A 183 -6.33 -2.08 -17.52
N TYR A 184 -5.55 -1.76 -16.47
CA TYR A 184 -4.13 -2.05 -16.33
C TYR A 184 -3.77 -2.38 -14.88
N GLY A 185 -2.66 -3.06 -14.66
CA GLY A 185 -2.16 -3.44 -13.33
C GLY A 185 -1.57 -4.83 -13.29
N GLN A 186 -1.97 -5.73 -14.18
CA GLN A 186 -1.41 -7.09 -14.25
C GLN A 186 0.08 -7.10 -14.61
N GLU A 187 0.54 -6.08 -15.33
CA GLU A 187 1.95 -5.87 -15.66
C GLU A 187 2.80 -5.37 -14.49
N PHE A 188 2.19 -5.04 -13.34
CA PHE A 188 2.92 -4.57 -12.17
C PHE A 188 3.82 -5.67 -11.59
N THR A 189 5.07 -5.29 -11.32
CA THR A 189 6.10 -6.09 -10.66
C THR A 189 6.75 -5.28 -9.55
N LEU A 190 7.24 -5.98 -8.52
CA LEU A 190 8.13 -5.42 -7.51
C LEU A 190 9.57 -5.54 -8.02
N GLU A 191 10.45 -4.58 -7.72
CA GLU A 191 11.85 -4.66 -8.19
C GLU A 191 12.59 -5.90 -7.67
N SER A 192 12.28 -6.33 -6.44
CA SER A 192 12.88 -7.54 -5.85
C SER A 192 12.62 -8.81 -6.65
N GLU A 193 11.55 -8.85 -7.45
CA GLU A 193 11.22 -9.99 -8.32
C GLU A 193 11.78 -9.81 -9.75
N ALA A 194 11.96 -8.56 -10.20
CA ALA A 194 12.51 -8.26 -11.53
C ALA A 194 13.99 -8.67 -11.65
N GLU A 195 14.76 -8.54 -10.55
CA GLU A 195 16.16 -8.97 -10.51
C GLU A 195 16.31 -10.50 -10.57
N GLU A 196 15.38 -11.27 -9.98
CA GLU A 196 15.41 -12.74 -10.00
C GLU A 196 15.10 -13.31 -11.42
N ASP A 197 14.17 -12.69 -12.15
CA ASP A 197 13.80 -13.09 -13.52
C ASP A 197 14.89 -12.79 -14.57
N GLU A 198 15.71 -11.75 -14.36
CA GLU A 198 16.87 -11.44 -15.21
C GLU A 198 18.00 -12.45 -14.97
N ASP A 199 18.23 -12.82 -13.72
CA ASP A 199 19.24 -13.82 -13.35
C ASP A 199 18.87 -15.21 -13.88
N GLU A 200 17.60 -15.62 -13.93
CA GLU A 200 17.20 -16.94 -14.47
C GLU A 200 17.31 -17.07 -16.00
N GLN A 201 17.35 -15.96 -16.74
CA GLN A 201 17.44 -15.95 -18.21
C GLN A 201 18.87 -16.08 -18.77
N ASP A 202 19.88 -15.98 -17.91
CA ASP A 202 21.31 -16.01 -18.27
C ASP A 202 21.97 -17.42 -18.19
N TRP A 203 21.17 -18.50 -18.16
CA TRP A 203 21.60 -19.91 -18.01
C TRP A 203 21.14 -20.80 -19.17
#